data_AF-A0A0W8IMC9-F1
#
_entry.id   AF-A0A0W8IMC9-F1
#
_cell.length_a   1.000
_cell.length_b   1.000
_cell.length_c   1.000
_cell.angle_alpha   90.00
_cell.angle_beta   90.00
_cell.angle_gamma   90.00
#
_symmetry.space_group_name_H-M   'P 1'
#
loop_
_entity.id
_entity.type
_entity.pdbx_description
1 polymer ?
#
loop_
_entity_poly.entity_id
_entity_poly.type
_entity_poly.pdbx_seq_one_letter_code
_entity_poly.pdbx_strand_id
1 'polypeptide(L)'
;MAVHQVLMEIAGVRMDVPSAQPVVVLREVEGGRHLPIWIGTNEATSIVFAVQGIEPPRPLTHDLVLSVATAFGRTLTRVRIHTVEEGVFHAALEFSDGTVVDSRASDAIALAARTDCPILCTETVLDEAGLVMSGDGELREPGPRPGEGEQQLPPETQVEQFRDFLDNVDPEDF
;
A
#
# COMPACT_ATOMS: atom_id res chain seq x y z
N MET A 1 22.87 -9.08 2.13
CA MET A 1 22.05 -8.92 3.35
C MET A 1 20.63 -9.32 2.99
N ALA A 2 19.94 -10.10 3.82
CA ALA A 2 18.53 -10.37 3.59
C ALA A 2 17.78 -9.03 3.66
N VAL A 3 17.07 -8.66 2.60
CA VAL A 3 16.21 -7.48 2.62
C VAL A 3 15.10 -7.78 3.63
N HIS A 4 15.06 -7.03 4.73
CA HIS A 4 13.99 -7.15 5.72
C HIS A 4 12.66 -6.81 5.04
N GLN A 5 11.71 -7.73 5.12
CA GLN A 5 10.37 -7.61 4.54
C GLN A 5 9.35 -7.62 5.67
N VAL A 6 8.45 -6.66 5.63
CA VAL A 6 7.40 -6.42 6.60
C VAL A 6 6.08 -6.83 5.98
N LEU A 7 5.26 -7.56 6.74
CA LEU A 7 3.92 -7.95 6.30
C LEU A 7 2.97 -6.77 6.43
N MET A 8 2.23 -6.51 5.36
CA MET A 8 1.26 -5.43 5.26
C MET A 8 -0.14 -5.98 5.00
N GLU A 9 -1.14 -5.23 5.41
CA GLU A 9 -2.55 -5.47 5.09
C GLU A 9 -3.21 -4.19 4.55
N ILE A 10 -4.32 -4.34 3.81
CA ILE A 10 -5.06 -3.20 3.26
C ILE A 10 -5.95 -2.64 4.37
N ALA A 11 -5.59 -1.47 4.92
CA ALA A 11 -6.43 -0.77 5.89
C ALA A 11 -7.65 -0.13 5.21
N GLY A 12 -7.51 0.26 3.94
CA GLY A 12 -8.62 0.64 3.08
C GLY A 12 -8.22 1.61 1.97
N VAL A 13 -9.22 2.04 1.20
CA VAL A 13 -9.09 3.08 0.18
C VAL A 13 -9.86 4.31 0.64
N ARG A 14 -9.26 5.49 0.49
CA ARG A 14 -9.81 6.79 0.91
C ARG A 14 -9.66 7.80 -0.22
N MET A 15 -10.34 8.93 -0.10
CA MET A 15 -10.13 10.07 -0.98
C MET A 15 -9.29 11.11 -0.25
N ASP A 16 -8.21 11.54 -0.89
CA ASP A 16 -7.47 12.71 -0.47
C ASP A 16 -8.28 13.96 -0.88
N VAL A 17 -8.83 14.66 0.12
CA VAL A 17 -9.83 15.73 -0.10
C VAL A 17 -9.26 16.92 -0.89
N PRO A 18 -8.05 17.43 -0.59
CA PRO A 18 -7.46 18.54 -1.35
C PRO A 18 -7.23 18.22 -2.83
N SER A 19 -6.76 17.01 -3.15
CA SER A 19 -6.41 16.62 -4.52
C SER A 19 -7.54 15.90 -5.27
N ALA A 20 -8.58 15.48 -4.55
CA ALA A 20 -9.62 14.56 -5.03
C ALA A 20 -9.03 13.28 -5.65
N GLN A 21 -7.86 12.84 -5.19
CA GLN A 21 -7.23 11.60 -5.65
C GLN A 21 -7.46 10.45 -4.66
N PRO A 22 -7.73 9.23 -5.14
CA PRO A 22 -7.79 8.07 -4.26
C PRO A 22 -6.42 7.71 -3.67
N VAL A 23 -6.43 7.28 -2.41
CA VAL A 23 -5.27 6.77 -1.68
C VAL A 23 -5.61 5.40 -1.13
N VAL A 24 -4.78 4.39 -1.42
CA VAL A 24 -4.83 3.12 -0.69
C VAL A 24 -3.87 3.19 0.49
N VAL A 25 -4.34 2.83 1.67
CA VAL A 25 -3.55 2.80 2.89
C VAL A 25 -3.26 1.35 3.23
N LEU A 26 -1.97 1.01 3.30
CA LEU A 26 -1.51 -0.26 3.86
C LEU A 26 -1.12 -0.06 5.32
N ARG A 27 -1.36 -1.06 6.17
CA ARG A 27 -0.95 -1.07 7.57
C ARG A 27 0.03 -2.21 7.81
N GLU A 28 1.09 -1.94 8.56
CA GLU A 28 2.00 -2.96 9.06
C GLU A 28 1.30 -3.88 10.05
N VAL A 29 1.36 -5.20 9.83
CA VAL A 29 0.61 -6.18 10.65
C VAL A 29 1.16 -6.28 12.07
N GLU A 30 2.50 -6.25 12.22
CA GLU A 30 3.18 -6.38 13.52
C GLU A 30 3.81 -5.05 13.99
N GLY A 31 3.13 -3.92 13.73
CA GLY A 31 3.66 -2.59 14.01
C GLY A 31 2.61 -1.48 13.93
N GLY A 32 3.10 -0.23 13.98
CA GLY A 32 2.25 0.97 13.97
C GLY A 32 2.29 1.78 12.69
N ARG A 33 3.07 1.33 11.68
CA ARG A 33 3.28 2.08 10.45
C ARG A 33 2.15 1.88 9.46
N HIS A 34 1.84 2.94 8.73
CA HIS A 34 0.90 3.00 7.63
C HIS A 34 1.65 3.50 6.40
N LEU A 35 1.32 2.96 5.23
CA LEU A 35 1.92 3.36 3.96
C LEU A 35 0.81 3.86 3.02
N PRO A 36 0.63 5.18 2.87
CA PRO A 36 -0.30 5.74 1.90
C PRO A 36 0.29 5.68 0.48
N ILE A 37 -0.52 5.23 -0.49
CA ILE A 37 -0.14 5.18 -1.90
C ILE A 37 -1.27 5.81 -2.72
N TRP A 38 -1.00 6.94 -3.37
CA TRP A 38 -1.93 7.57 -4.29
C TRP A 38 -2.07 6.72 -5.56
N ILE A 39 -3.31 6.49 -5.97
CA ILE A 39 -3.65 5.62 -7.10
C ILE A 39 -4.76 6.26 -7.95
N GLY A 40 -4.89 5.79 -9.19
CA GLY A 40 -5.97 6.22 -10.07
C GLY A 40 -7.33 5.68 -9.61
N THR A 41 -8.40 6.35 -10.04
CA THR A 41 -9.80 5.99 -9.73
C THR A 41 -10.16 4.57 -10.16
N ASN A 42 -9.64 4.11 -11.30
CA ASN A 42 -9.92 2.77 -11.81
C ASN A 42 -9.25 1.70 -10.93
N GLU A 43 -8.02 1.94 -10.51
CA GLU A 43 -7.30 1.07 -9.58
C GLU A 43 -8.00 1.03 -8.22
N ALA A 44 -8.37 2.19 -7.68
CA ALA A 44 -9.11 2.31 -6.42
C ALA A 44 -10.41 1.51 -6.45
N THR A 45 -11.21 1.68 -7.51
CA THR A 45 -12.46 0.93 -7.70
C THR A 45 -12.22 -0.58 -7.70
N SER A 46 -11.17 -1.04 -8.41
CA SER A 46 -10.81 -2.47 -8.47
C SER A 46 -10.40 -3.04 -7.12
N ILE A 47 -9.67 -2.27 -6.30
CA ILE A 47 -9.27 -2.66 -4.95
C ILE A 47 -10.49 -2.70 -4.03
N VAL A 48 -11.33 -1.66 -4.04
CA VAL A 48 -12.54 -1.60 -3.21
C VAL A 48 -13.47 -2.78 -3.50
N PHE A 49 -13.68 -3.13 -4.77
CA PHE A 49 -14.50 -4.28 -5.14
C PHE A 49 -13.96 -5.58 -4.54
N ALA A 50 -12.64 -5.79 -4.64
CA ALA A 50 -11.99 -6.98 -4.08
C ALA A 50 -12.10 -7.02 -2.55
N VAL A 51 -11.77 -5.92 -1.87
CA VAL A 51 -11.83 -5.82 -0.40
C VAL A 51 -13.25 -6.00 0.13
N GLN A 52 -14.26 -5.50 -0.58
CA GLN A 52 -15.66 -5.65 -0.20
C GLN A 52 -16.27 -6.99 -0.64
N GLY A 53 -15.52 -7.85 -1.33
CA GLY A 53 -16.02 -9.12 -1.88
C GLY A 53 -17.13 -8.94 -2.92
N ILE A 54 -17.15 -7.81 -3.62
CA ILE A 54 -18.14 -7.52 -4.67
C ILE A 54 -17.76 -8.31 -5.92
N GLU A 55 -18.61 -9.25 -6.31
CA GLU A 55 -18.44 -10.02 -7.53
C GLU A 55 -19.08 -9.32 -8.74
N PRO A 56 -18.29 -8.87 -9.73
CA PRO A 56 -18.81 -8.23 -10.92
C PRO A 56 -19.47 -9.26 -11.87
N PRO A 57 -20.43 -8.85 -12.71
CA PRO A 57 -21.12 -9.77 -13.63
C PRO A 57 -20.20 -10.38 -14.70
N ARG A 58 -19.03 -9.76 -14.93
CA ARG A 58 -17.95 -10.27 -15.78
C ARG A 58 -16.62 -10.00 -15.10
N PRO A 59 -15.59 -10.85 -15.31
CA PRO A 59 -14.26 -10.64 -14.75
C PRO A 59 -13.71 -9.26 -15.13
N LEU A 60 -13.19 -8.52 -14.15
CA LEU A 60 -12.43 -7.30 -14.37
C LEU A 60 -10.99 -7.65 -14.78
N THR A 61 -10.19 -6.63 -15.06
CA THR A 61 -8.81 -6.82 -15.55
C THR A 61 -7.96 -7.65 -14.59
N HIS A 62 -8.01 -7.39 -13.28
CA HIS A 62 -7.24 -8.16 -12.30
C HIS A 62 -7.74 -9.62 -12.17
N ASP A 63 -9.05 -9.85 -12.30
CA ASP A 63 -9.63 -11.21 -12.32
C ASP A 63 -9.18 -11.99 -13.57
N LEU A 64 -9.15 -11.32 -14.72
CA LEU A 64 -8.64 -11.87 -15.98
C LEU A 64 -7.16 -12.23 -15.86
N VAL A 65 -6.33 -11.36 -15.28
CA VAL A 65 -4.90 -11.61 -15.08
C VAL A 65 -4.67 -12.85 -14.21
N LEU A 66 -5.41 -13.00 -13.10
CA LEU A 66 -5.32 -14.19 -12.25
C LEU A 66 -5.78 -15.46 -12.97
N SER A 67 -6.85 -15.36 -13.76
CA SER A 67 -7.36 -16.47 -14.56
C SER A 67 -6.35 -16.90 -15.62
N VAL A 68 -5.68 -15.95 -16.27
CA VAL A 68 -4.61 -16.21 -17.24
C VAL A 68 -3.44 -16.92 -16.54
N ALA A 69 -2.94 -16.38 -15.43
CA ALA A 69 -1.86 -17.01 -14.67
C ALA A 69 -2.22 -18.45 -14.26
N THR A 70 -3.44 -18.66 -13.75
CA THR A 70 -3.94 -19.99 -13.35
C THR A 70 -4.03 -20.94 -14.54
N ALA A 71 -4.50 -20.47 -15.70
CA ALA A 71 -4.57 -21.28 -16.92
C ALA A 71 -3.20 -21.73 -17.43
N PHE A 72 -2.14 -20.95 -17.16
CA PHE A 72 -0.75 -21.33 -17.42
C PHE A 72 -0.10 -22.12 -16.27
N GLY A 73 -0.87 -22.55 -15.26
CA GLY A 73 -0.37 -23.34 -14.14
C GLY A 73 0.53 -22.53 -13.20
N ARG A 74 0.22 -21.24 -13.02
CA ARG A 74 0.93 -20.33 -12.12
C ARG A 74 -0.01 -19.80 -11.04
N THR A 75 0.49 -19.77 -9.81
CA THR A 75 -0.22 -19.19 -8.67
C THR A 75 0.56 -17.99 -8.16
N LEU A 76 -0.10 -16.85 -7.96
CA LEU A 76 0.50 -15.70 -7.29
C LEU A 76 0.71 -16.05 -5.81
N THR A 77 1.95 -16.02 -5.35
CA THR A 77 2.32 -16.46 -3.99
C THR A 77 2.53 -15.31 -3.02
N ARG A 78 2.92 -14.15 -3.52
CA ARG A 78 3.03 -12.90 -2.77
C ARG A 78 3.19 -11.74 -3.72
N VAL A 79 2.95 -10.54 -3.20
CA VAL A 79 3.37 -9.30 -3.84
C VAL A 79 4.35 -8.57 -2.95
N ARG A 80 5.29 -7.83 -3.55
CA ARG A 80 6.27 -7.05 -2.80
C ARG A 80 6.34 -5.63 -3.30
N ILE A 81 6.15 -4.65 -2.43
CA ILE A 81 6.49 -3.23 -2.65
C ILE A 81 7.93 -3.06 -2.16
N HIS A 82 8.85 -2.69 -3.05
CA HIS A 82 10.29 -2.76 -2.75
C HIS A 82 11.09 -1.49 -2.97
N THR A 83 10.53 -0.52 -3.71
CA THR A 83 11.22 0.73 -3.99
C THR A 83 10.20 1.86 -4.01
N VAL A 84 10.58 3.00 -3.47
CA VAL A 84 9.92 4.28 -3.68
C VAL A 84 10.99 5.25 -4.16
N GLU A 85 10.70 5.95 -5.25
CA GLU A 85 11.58 6.97 -5.83
C GLU A 85 10.71 8.15 -6.21
N GLU A 86 10.94 9.32 -5.62
CA GLU A 86 10.15 10.54 -5.87
C GLU A 86 8.62 10.32 -5.70
N GLY A 87 8.22 9.50 -4.73
CA GLY A 87 6.82 9.14 -4.46
C GLY A 87 6.24 8.08 -5.41
N VAL A 88 7.03 7.53 -6.33
CA VAL A 88 6.61 6.46 -7.24
C VAL A 88 6.97 5.10 -6.64
N PHE A 89 5.95 4.31 -6.32
CA PHE A 89 6.12 2.98 -5.72
C PHE A 89 6.24 1.88 -6.78
N HIS A 90 7.33 1.12 -6.69
CA HIS A 90 7.57 -0.08 -7.49
C HIS A 90 7.25 -1.33 -6.69
N ALA A 91 6.61 -2.28 -7.37
CA ALA A 91 6.26 -3.56 -6.80
C ALA A 91 6.61 -4.72 -7.74
N ALA A 92 6.55 -5.92 -7.19
CA ALA A 92 6.74 -7.15 -7.93
C ALA A 92 5.68 -8.18 -7.56
N LEU A 93 5.23 -8.94 -8.55
CA LEU A 93 4.40 -10.13 -8.40
C LEU A 93 5.31 -11.35 -8.38
N GLU A 94 5.19 -12.20 -7.37
CA GLU A 94 5.95 -13.45 -7.30
C GLU A 94 5.05 -14.67 -7.46
N PHE A 95 5.37 -15.51 -8.44
CA PHE A 95 4.62 -16.71 -8.74
C PHE A 95 5.28 -17.97 -8.17
N SER A 96 4.48 -19.04 -8.08
CA SER A 96 4.85 -20.32 -7.49
C SER A 96 6.02 -21.05 -8.16
N ASP A 97 6.40 -20.67 -9.38
CA ASP A 97 7.57 -21.21 -10.09
C ASP A 97 8.84 -20.36 -9.90
N GLY A 98 8.78 -19.32 -9.06
CA GLY A 98 9.85 -18.37 -8.85
C GLY A 98 9.89 -17.23 -9.88
N THR A 99 8.95 -17.18 -10.83
CA THR A 99 8.84 -16.05 -11.76
C THR A 99 8.51 -14.77 -10.99
N VAL A 100 9.24 -13.70 -11.29
CA VAL A 100 9.03 -12.37 -10.74
C VAL A 100 8.67 -11.41 -11.87
N VAL A 101 7.56 -10.69 -11.73
CA VAL A 101 7.08 -9.72 -12.72
C VAL A 101 7.01 -8.34 -12.08
N ASP A 102 7.66 -7.36 -12.71
CA ASP A 102 7.58 -5.95 -12.32
C ASP A 102 6.13 -5.43 -12.42
N SER A 103 5.74 -4.58 -11.47
CA SER A 103 4.36 -4.14 -11.33
C SER A 103 4.27 -2.77 -10.65
N ARG A 104 3.21 -2.01 -10.97
CA ARG A 104 2.82 -0.87 -10.15
C ARG A 104 2.31 -1.38 -8.80
N ALA A 105 2.55 -0.62 -7.73
CA ALA A 105 2.02 -0.98 -6.41
C ALA A 105 0.50 -1.16 -6.40
N SER A 106 -0.24 -0.34 -7.14
CA SER A 106 -1.70 -0.45 -7.25
C SER A 106 -2.19 -1.78 -7.83
N ASP A 107 -1.54 -2.28 -8.89
CA ASP A 107 -1.89 -3.55 -9.52
C ASP A 107 -1.55 -4.74 -8.62
N ALA A 108 -0.38 -4.69 -7.97
CA ALA A 108 0.03 -5.67 -6.98
C ALA A 108 -0.98 -5.78 -5.82
N ILE A 109 -1.39 -4.65 -5.25
CA ILE A 109 -2.38 -4.61 -4.17
C ILE A 109 -3.74 -5.14 -4.64
N ALA A 110 -4.19 -4.76 -5.84
CA ALA A 110 -5.46 -5.23 -6.40
C ALA A 110 -5.50 -6.74 -6.64
N LEU A 111 -4.36 -7.35 -7.02
CA LEU A 111 -4.24 -8.80 -7.18
C LEU A 111 -4.16 -9.52 -5.83
N ALA A 112 -3.43 -8.97 -4.86
CA ALA A 112 -3.33 -9.51 -3.51
C ALA A 112 -4.69 -9.54 -2.82
N ALA A 113 -5.48 -8.46 -2.95
CA ALA A 113 -6.84 -8.35 -2.42
C ALA A 113 -7.81 -9.43 -2.93
N ARG A 114 -7.49 -10.13 -4.02
CA ARG A 114 -8.31 -11.20 -4.64
C ARG A 114 -7.81 -12.61 -4.35
N THR A 115 -6.56 -12.75 -3.95
CA THR A 115 -5.87 -14.05 -3.81
C THR A 115 -5.49 -14.37 -2.37
N ASP A 116 -5.74 -13.44 -1.45
CA ASP A 116 -5.27 -13.46 -0.06
C ASP A 116 -3.75 -13.72 0.06
N CYS A 117 -2.98 -13.49 -1.01
CA CYS A 117 -1.55 -13.64 -0.96
C CYS A 117 -0.94 -12.48 -0.16
N PRO A 118 0.15 -12.73 0.60
CA PRO A 118 0.73 -11.72 1.47
C PRO A 118 1.27 -10.53 0.66
N ILE A 119 0.97 -9.33 1.16
CA ILE A 119 1.57 -8.07 0.71
C ILE A 119 2.78 -7.82 1.58
N LEU A 120 3.96 -7.80 0.98
CA LEU A 120 5.22 -7.51 1.68
C LEU A 120 5.72 -6.13 1.29
N CYS A 121 6.21 -5.37 2.25
CA CYS A 121 6.90 -4.10 2.01
C CYS A 121 8.34 -4.20 2.50
N THR A 122 9.29 -3.65 1.79
CA THR A 122 10.68 -3.56 2.28
C THR A 122 10.80 -2.50 3.36
N GLU A 123 11.65 -2.76 4.36
CA GLU A 123 11.91 -1.80 5.45
C GLU A 123 12.27 -0.41 4.93
N THR A 124 13.08 -0.32 3.87
CA THR A 124 13.52 0.94 3.26
C THR A 124 12.36 1.79 2.74
N VAL A 125 11.31 1.16 2.20
CA VAL A 125 10.11 1.88 1.74
C VAL A 125 9.31 2.40 2.93
N LEU A 126 9.24 1.65 4.03
CA LEU A 126 8.55 2.08 5.25
C LEU A 126 9.33 3.16 6.00
N ASP A 127 10.65 3.12 5.97
CA ASP A 127 11.52 4.16 6.52
C ASP A 127 11.38 5.47 5.74
N GLU A 128 11.21 5.41 4.42
CA GLU A 128 11.12 6.59 3.55
C GLU A 128 9.72 7.18 3.46
N ALA A 129 8.67 6.34 3.38
CA ALA A 129 7.31 6.79 3.09
C ALA A 129 6.25 6.27 4.08
N GLY A 130 6.65 5.51 5.10
CA GLY A 130 5.75 5.07 6.16
C GLY A 130 5.41 6.20 7.12
N LEU A 131 4.23 6.13 7.74
CA LEU A 131 3.72 7.07 8.75
C LEU A 131 3.28 6.31 10.00
N VAL A 132 3.45 6.87 11.19
CA VAL A 132 3.07 6.27 12.48
C VAL A 132 1.98 7.11 13.14
N MET A 133 0.95 6.46 13.69
CA MET A 133 -0.06 7.13 14.53
C MET A 133 0.59 7.60 15.83
N SER A 134 0.62 8.90 16.04
CA SER A 134 1.07 9.54 17.27
C SER A 134 0.02 9.44 18.36
N GLY A 135 0.42 9.64 19.63
CA GLY A 135 -0.48 9.49 20.80
C GLY A 135 -1.64 10.49 20.87
N ASP A 136 -1.62 11.51 20.01
CA ASP A 136 -2.68 12.49 19.76
C ASP A 136 -3.61 12.12 18.60
N GLY A 137 -3.42 10.93 17.99
CA GLY A 137 -4.23 10.45 16.87
C GLY A 137 -3.74 10.90 15.50
N GLU A 138 -2.63 11.64 15.41
CA GLU A 138 -2.08 12.12 14.15
C GLU A 138 -1.08 11.15 13.53
N LEU A 139 -1.21 10.82 12.24
CA LEU A 139 -0.13 10.17 11.49
C LEU A 139 1.01 11.16 11.27
N ARG A 140 2.22 10.74 11.62
CA ARG A 140 3.45 11.51 11.44
C ARG A 140 4.53 10.62 10.84
N GLU A 141 5.55 11.22 10.23
CA GLU A 141 6.73 10.45 9.85
C GLU A 141 7.32 9.73 11.08
N PRO A 142 7.82 8.50 10.92
CA PRO A 142 8.50 7.79 12.00
C PRO A 142 9.63 8.66 12.53
N GLY A 143 9.60 8.96 13.84
CA GLY A 143 10.68 9.67 14.50
C GLY A 143 12.02 8.91 14.35
N PRO A 144 13.17 9.59 14.54
CA PRO A 144 14.48 8.98 14.39
C PRO A 144 14.60 7.72 15.25
N ARG A 145 15.17 6.66 14.69
CA ARG A 145 15.48 5.43 15.43
C ARG A 145 16.36 5.77 16.63
N PRO A 146 16.16 5.15 17.81
CA PRO A 146 17.04 5.38 18.95
C PRO A 146 18.49 5.04 18.59
N GLY A 147 19.34 6.06 18.40
CA GLY A 147 20.77 5.91 18.06
C GLY A 147 21.23 6.56 16.75
N GLU A 148 20.32 7.10 15.93
CA GLU A 148 20.70 7.82 14.71
C GLU A 148 20.58 9.34 14.96
N GLY A 149 21.71 10.03 14.85
CA GLY A 149 21.88 11.43 15.26
C GLY A 149 20.95 12.41 14.54
N GLU A 150 20.50 13.41 15.28
CA GLU A 150 19.66 14.52 14.82
C GLU A 150 20.32 15.27 13.65
N GLN A 151 19.77 15.13 12.45
CA GLN A 151 20.00 16.08 11.36
C GLN A 151 18.69 16.38 10.63
N GLN A 152 18.13 17.56 10.94
CA GLN A 152 16.97 18.17 10.30
C GLN A 152 17.20 18.52 8.82
N LEU A 153 16.17 18.33 7.96
CA LEU A 153 15.62 19.27 6.94
C LEU A 153 14.52 18.54 6.09
N PRO A 154 13.55 19.22 5.45
CA PRO A 154 12.18 19.22 5.98
C PRO A 154 11.11 18.52 5.08
N PRO A 155 10.05 17.91 5.68
CA PRO A 155 8.97 17.22 4.96
C PRO A 155 7.67 18.08 4.84
N GLU A 156 7.79 19.38 4.58
CA GLU A 156 6.66 20.32 4.79
C GLU A 156 5.51 20.09 3.80
N THR A 157 5.79 19.62 2.59
CA THR A 157 4.77 19.53 1.52
C THR A 157 3.87 18.30 1.59
N GLN A 158 4.32 17.20 2.20
CA GLN A 158 3.55 15.95 2.28
C GLN A 158 2.82 15.82 3.63
N VAL A 159 3.44 16.33 4.71
CA VAL A 159 2.84 16.35 6.05
C VAL A 159 1.69 17.36 6.15
N GLU A 160 1.74 18.49 5.43
CA GLU A 160 0.61 19.44 5.39
C GLU A 160 -0.61 18.88 4.65
N GLN A 161 -0.43 18.24 3.50
CA GLN A 161 -1.54 17.62 2.76
C GLN A 161 -2.17 16.46 3.54
N PHE A 162 -1.39 15.78 4.38
CA PHE A 162 -1.86 14.72 5.24
C PHE A 162 -2.53 15.22 6.53
N ARG A 163 -2.13 16.37 7.07
CA ARG A 163 -2.80 16.98 8.24
C ARG A 163 -4.23 17.41 7.92
N ASP A 164 -4.46 17.96 6.73
CA ASP A 164 -5.80 18.30 6.25
C ASP A 164 -6.72 17.07 6.09
N PHE A 165 -6.15 15.88 5.88
CA PHE A 165 -6.89 14.62 5.80
C PHE A 165 -7.48 14.19 7.16
N LEU A 166 -6.77 14.45 8.27
CA LEU A 166 -7.21 14.03 9.61
C LEU A 166 -8.29 14.95 10.20
N ASP A 167 -8.28 16.23 9.84
CA ASP A 167 -9.27 17.20 10.32
C ASP A 167 -10.69 16.95 9.78
N ASN A 168 -10.86 16.03 8.81
CA ASN A 168 -12.13 15.75 8.14
C ASN A 168 -12.63 14.30 8.27
N VAL A 169 -11.99 13.45 9.08
CA VAL A 169 -12.46 12.06 9.34
C VAL A 169 -13.11 11.99 10.72
N ASP A 170 -14.42 11.77 10.76
CA ASP A 170 -15.17 11.66 12.01
C ASP A 170 -14.91 10.29 12.69
N PRO A 171 -14.72 10.22 14.02
CA PRO A 171 -14.41 8.97 14.73
C PRO A 171 -15.48 7.87 14.64
N GLU A 172 -16.66 8.17 14.09
CA GLU A 172 -17.78 7.23 13.95
C GLU A 172 -17.66 6.29 12.72
N ASP A 173 -16.64 6.47 11.87
CA ASP A 173 -16.34 5.59 10.73
C ASP A 173 -15.47 4.35 11.09
N PHE A 174 -15.36 4.01 12.39
CA PHE A 174 -14.63 2.83 12.92
C PHE A 174 -15.53 1.88 13.72
#